data_AF-A0A7C7E8Y4-F1
#
_entry.id   AF-A0A7C7E8Y4-F1
#
_cell.length_a   1.000
_cell.length_b   1.000
_cell.length_c   1.000
_cell.angle_alpha   90.00
_cell.angle_beta   90.00
_cell.angle_gamma   90.00
#
_symmetry.space_group_name_H-M   'P 1'
#
loop_
_entity.id
_entity.type
_entity.pdbx_description
1 polymer ?
#
loop_
_entity_poly.entity_id
_entity_poly.type
_entity_poly.pdbx_seq_one_letter_code
_entity_poly.pdbx_strand_id
1 'polypeptide(L)'
;EHDMLIKAVDSVDNICSMCPNNVNGECTEEEYPGSVKGKDRAVLEVLDIRPGEILSYREVTNRIKEKMTEEKMEKICSNCQWFSLGYCLEGFKKLKGGV
;
A
#
# COMPACT_ATOMS: atom_id res chain seq x y z
N GLU A 1 -23.24 -9.07 2.57
CA GLU A 1 -22.27 -8.08 2.07
C GLU A 1 -21.31 -8.78 1.12
N HIS A 2 -20.98 -8.15 -0.01
CA HIS A 2 -20.08 -8.74 -1.02
C HIS A 2 -18.64 -8.34 -0.67
N ASP A 3 -17.77 -9.33 -0.46
CA ASP A 3 -16.33 -9.12 -0.28
C ASP A 3 -15.72 -8.69 -1.62
N MET A 4 -15.22 -7.45 -1.69
CA MET A 4 -14.70 -6.86 -2.93
C MET A 4 -13.44 -7.58 -3.38
N LEU A 5 -13.35 -7.89 -4.68
CA LEU A 5 -12.11 -8.40 -5.28
C LEU A 5 -11.20 -7.25 -5.69
N ILE A 6 -9.92 -7.39 -5.38
CA ILE A 6 -8.86 -6.43 -5.64
C ILE A 6 -7.78 -7.14 -6.46
N LYS A 7 -7.39 -6.54 -7.59
CA LYS A 7 -6.19 -6.94 -8.33
C LYS A 7 -5.04 -6.09 -7.84
N ALA A 8 -4.05 -6.70 -7.19
CA ALA A 8 -2.84 -6.00 -6.77
C ALA A 8 -1.94 -5.74 -7.99
N VAL A 9 -1.41 -4.53 -8.13
CA VAL A 9 -0.48 -4.14 -9.20
C VAL A 9 0.65 -3.29 -8.60
N ASP A 10 1.82 -3.27 -9.23
CA ASP A 10 2.95 -2.39 -8.88
C ASP A 10 3.17 -1.27 -9.92
N SER A 11 2.09 -0.91 -10.61
CA SER A 11 1.99 0.14 -11.62
C SER A 11 0.80 1.06 -11.30
N VAL A 12 0.59 2.10 -12.11
CA VAL A 12 -0.59 2.97 -12.04
C VAL A 12 -1.88 2.14 -11.91
N ASP A 13 -2.70 2.52 -10.93
CA ASP A 13 -3.92 1.84 -10.52
C ASP A 13 -5.13 2.79 -10.48
N ASN A 14 -6.25 2.32 -9.91
CA ASN A 14 -7.47 3.11 -9.75
C ASN A 14 -7.30 4.30 -8.78
N ILE A 15 -6.39 4.21 -7.80
CA ILE A 15 -6.08 5.29 -6.85
C ILE A 15 -5.35 6.43 -7.58
N CYS A 16 -4.51 6.08 -8.55
CA CYS A 16 -3.73 7.04 -9.34
C CYS A 16 -4.56 7.86 -10.35
N SER A 17 -5.88 7.61 -10.49
CA SER A 17 -6.75 8.20 -11.52
C SER A 17 -6.77 9.74 -11.55
N MET A 18 -6.56 10.40 -10.41
CA MET A 18 -6.54 11.87 -10.28
C MET A 18 -5.16 12.42 -9.89
N CYS A 19 -4.11 11.59 -9.95
CA CYS A 19 -2.77 12.00 -9.56
C CYS A 19 -2.15 12.89 -10.66
N PRO A 20 -1.62 14.09 -10.35
CA PRO A 20 -0.98 14.94 -11.35
C PRO A 20 0.30 14.32 -11.94
N ASN A 21 0.91 13.37 -11.23
CA ASN A 21 2.10 12.65 -11.70
C ASN A 21 1.73 11.45 -12.60
N ASN A 22 0.45 11.08 -12.70
CA ASN A 22 0.00 10.05 -13.63
C ASN A 22 -0.21 10.68 -15.01
N VAL A 23 0.82 10.58 -15.86
CA VAL A 23 0.82 11.12 -17.21
C VAL A 23 0.69 9.94 -18.18
N ASN A 24 -0.46 9.87 -18.86
CA ASN A 24 -0.76 8.81 -19.83
C ASN A 24 -0.66 7.36 -19.29
N GLY A 25 -0.94 7.16 -18.00
CA GLY A 25 -0.89 5.83 -17.38
C GLY A 25 0.49 5.45 -16.81
N GLU A 26 1.43 6.40 -16.77
CA GLU A 26 2.76 6.22 -16.18
C GLU A 26 2.97 7.27 -15.09
N CYS A 27 3.56 6.86 -13.96
CA CYS A 27 3.91 7.82 -12.91
C CYS A 27 5.28 8.44 -13.20
N THR A 28 5.34 9.77 -13.27
CA THR A 28 6.56 10.51 -13.61
C THR A 28 7.60 10.53 -12.48
N GLU A 29 7.26 10.01 -11.31
CA GLU A 29 8.03 10.08 -10.07
C GLU A 29 8.40 8.68 -9.54
N GLU A 30 8.56 7.69 -10.43
CA GLU A 30 8.71 6.27 -10.05
C GLU A 30 10.12 5.84 -9.59
N GLU A 31 11.18 6.55 -9.98
CA GLU A 31 12.55 5.99 -9.97
C GLU A 31 13.47 6.44 -8.82
N TYR A 32 12.97 7.17 -7.82
CA TYR A 32 13.79 7.60 -6.68
C TYR A 32 13.64 6.70 -5.43
N PRO A 33 14.65 6.63 -4.54
CA PRO A 33 14.54 5.93 -3.26
C PRO A 33 13.41 6.49 -2.39
N GLY A 34 12.39 5.67 -2.14
CA GLY A 34 11.17 6.11 -1.45
C GLY A 34 10.04 6.57 -2.36
N SER A 35 10.14 6.32 -3.66
CA SER A 35 9.02 6.49 -4.59
C SER A 35 7.82 5.63 -4.19
N VAL A 36 6.65 6.00 -4.69
CA VAL A 36 5.40 5.24 -4.49
C VAL A 36 5.61 3.79 -4.93
N LYS A 37 6.18 3.57 -6.12
CA LYS A 37 6.50 2.23 -6.64
C LYS A 37 7.44 1.42 -5.74
N GLY A 38 8.45 2.07 -5.17
CA GLY A 38 9.36 1.43 -4.21
C GLY A 38 8.61 0.98 -2.95
N LYS A 39 7.68 1.80 -2.45
CA LYS A 39 6.84 1.46 -1.29
C LYS A 39 5.85 0.35 -1.62
N ASP A 40 5.19 0.41 -2.77
CA ASP A 40 4.24 -0.62 -3.22
C ASP A 40 4.91 -1.98 -3.26
N ARG A 41 6.09 -2.08 -3.89
CA ARG A 41 6.86 -3.32 -3.94
C ARG A 41 7.25 -3.85 -2.56
N ALA A 42 7.72 -2.97 -1.67
CA ALA A 42 8.09 -3.37 -0.31
C ALA A 42 6.88 -3.84 0.52
N VAL A 43 5.71 -3.20 0.35
CA VAL A 43 4.46 -3.64 0.98
C VAL A 43 4.02 -4.98 0.41
N LEU A 44 4.01 -5.15 -0.91
CA LEU A 44 3.67 -6.42 -1.57
C LEU A 44 4.57 -7.55 -1.10
N GLU A 45 5.88 -7.32 -0.97
CA GLU A 45 6.83 -8.29 -0.43
C GLU A 45 6.50 -8.68 1.02
N VAL A 46 6.22 -7.71 1.90
CA VAL A 46 5.84 -7.99 3.30
C VAL A 46 4.55 -8.80 3.38
N LEU A 47 3.58 -8.52 2.50
CA LEU A 47 2.29 -9.19 2.48
C LEU A 47 2.32 -10.53 1.72
N ASP A 48 3.42 -10.85 1.04
CA ASP A 48 3.55 -12.00 0.15
C ASP A 48 2.50 -11.98 -0.97
N ILE A 49 2.27 -10.81 -1.55
CA ILE A 49 1.33 -10.61 -2.66
C ILE A 49 2.14 -10.38 -3.94
N ARG A 50 1.79 -11.08 -5.01
CA ARG A 50 2.43 -10.89 -6.31
C ARG A 50 1.66 -9.88 -7.16
N PRO A 51 2.33 -8.99 -7.91
CA PRO A 51 1.65 -8.17 -8.91
C PRO A 51 0.85 -9.05 -9.88
N GLY A 52 -0.40 -8.66 -10.13
CA GLY A 52 -1.37 -9.41 -10.93
C GLY A 52 -2.26 -10.36 -10.13
N GLU A 53 -1.97 -10.63 -8.86
CA GLU A 53 -2.79 -11.48 -7.99
C GLU A 53 -4.15 -10.84 -7.72
N ILE A 54 -5.22 -11.64 -7.75
CA ILE A 54 -6.59 -11.23 -7.41
C ILE A 54 -6.94 -11.82 -6.06
N LEU A 55 -7.25 -10.93 -5.12
CA LEU A 55 -7.49 -11.24 -3.70
C LEU A 55 -8.80 -10.60 -3.27
N SER A 56 -9.43 -11.15 -2.24
CA SER A 56 -10.52 -10.42 -1.60
C SER A 56 -10.01 -9.35 -0.64
N TYR A 57 -10.79 -8.29 -0.40
CA TYR A 57 -10.45 -7.25 0.57
C TYR A 57 -10.17 -7.86 1.96
N ARG A 58 -10.98 -8.85 2.37
CA ARG A 58 -10.75 -9.58 3.61
C ARG A 58 -9.39 -10.29 3.63
N GLU A 59 -8.98 -10.90 2.52
CA GLU A 59 -7.67 -11.56 2.46
C GLU A 59 -6.52 -10.57 2.57
N VAL A 60 -6.59 -9.44 1.85
CA VAL A 60 -5.59 -8.36 1.93
C VAL A 60 -5.46 -7.85 3.37
N THR A 61 -6.59 -7.53 4.00
CA THR A 61 -6.61 -7.01 5.38
C THR A 61 -6.11 -8.03 6.41
N ASN A 62 -6.44 -9.32 6.26
CA ASN A 62 -5.90 -10.38 7.11
C ASN A 62 -4.37 -10.50 6.95
N ARG A 63 -3.85 -10.49 5.72
CA ARG A 63 -2.40 -10.50 5.49
C ARG A 63 -1.71 -9.28 6.11
N ILE A 64 -2.32 -8.09 6.05
CA ILE A 64 -1.79 -6.89 6.75
C ILE A 64 -1.79 -7.12 8.27
N LYS A 65 -2.89 -7.64 8.83
CA LYS A 65 -3.01 -7.96 10.26
C LYS A 65 -2.03 -9.03 10.73
N GLU A 66 -1.61 -9.95 9.87
CA GLU A 66 -0.70 -11.03 10.24
C GLU A 66 0.77 -10.64 10.02
N LYS A 67 1.09 -10.03 8.88
CA LYS A 67 2.48 -9.92 8.40
C LYS A 67 3.11 -8.54 8.60
N MET A 68 2.32 -7.48 8.63
CA MET A 68 2.82 -6.11 8.84
C MET A 68 3.02 -5.83 10.33
N THR A 69 4.04 -5.03 10.65
CA THR A 69 4.35 -4.51 12.00
C THR A 69 4.59 -3.00 11.93
N GLU A 70 4.51 -2.30 13.05
CA GLU A 70 4.82 -0.85 13.10
C GLU A 70 6.26 -0.58 12.63
N GLU A 71 7.23 -1.41 13.03
CA GLU A 71 8.64 -1.31 12.59
C GLU A 71 8.80 -1.48 11.08
N LYS A 72 8.14 -2.47 10.47
CA LYS A 72 8.17 -2.66 9.01
C LYS A 72 7.55 -1.46 8.29
N MET A 73 6.44 -0.95 8.82
CA MET A 73 5.78 0.24 8.27
C MET A 73 6.68 1.47 8.37
N GLU A 74 7.34 1.70 9.50
CA GLU A 74 8.30 2.79 9.68
C GLU A 74 9.47 2.67 8.71
N LYS A 75 10.04 1.46 8.54
CA LYS A 75 11.11 1.22 7.58
C LYS A 75 10.71 1.57 6.14
N ILE A 76 9.48 1.23 5.73
CA ILE A 76 8.97 1.51 4.37
C ILE A 76 8.58 2.98 4.21
N CYS A 77 7.98 3.58 5.23
CA CYS A 77 7.26 4.84 5.13
C CYS A 77 7.95 6.04 5.79
N SER A 78 9.10 5.89 6.45
CA SER A 78 9.77 6.96 7.21
C SER A 78 10.01 8.26 6.43
N ASN A 79 10.25 8.20 5.13
CA ASN A 79 10.41 9.37 4.26
C ASN A 79 9.12 9.83 3.55
N CYS A 80 7.96 9.25 3.89
CA CYS A 80 6.65 9.67 3.38
C CYS A 80 6.09 10.82 4.21
N GLN A 81 5.56 11.85 3.54
CA GLN A 81 4.93 13.00 4.19
C GLN A 81 3.74 12.63 5.08
N TRP A 82 3.04 11.52 4.80
CA TRP A 82 1.88 11.10 5.58
C TRP A 82 2.27 10.33 6.84
N PHE A 83 3.45 9.71 6.84
CA PHE A 83 3.92 8.96 8.00
C PHE A 83 4.21 9.90 9.17
N SER A 84 4.87 11.04 8.91
CA SER A 84 5.14 12.06 9.94
C SER A 84 3.88 12.72 10.50
N LEU A 85 2.78 12.71 9.74
CA LEU A 85 1.46 13.18 10.19
C LEU A 85 0.69 12.14 11.00
N GLY A 86 1.20 10.91 11.12
CA GLY A 86 0.60 9.83 11.92
C GLY A 86 -0.51 9.04 11.22
N TYR A 87 -0.95 9.45 10.02
CA TYR A 87 -2.09 8.84 9.33
C TYR A 87 -1.90 7.34 9.05
N CYS A 88 -0.68 6.94 8.65
CA CYS A 88 -0.38 5.54 8.36
C CYS A 88 -0.49 4.66 9.61
N LEU A 89 0.11 5.10 10.72
CA LEU A 89 0.10 4.35 11.99
C LEU A 89 -1.30 4.31 12.60
N GLU A 90 -2.06 5.41 12.53
CA GLU A 90 -3.44 5.45 13.01
C GLU A 90 -4.32 4.46 12.24
N GLY A 91 -4.26 4.48 10.91
CA GLY A 91 -5.02 3.54 10.07
C GLY A 91 -4.64 2.08 10.34
N PHE A 92 -3.34 1.81 10.51
CA PHE A 92 -2.85 0.48 10.82
C PHE A 92 -3.33 -0.04 12.17
N LYS A 93 -3.32 0.80 13.21
CA LYS A 93 -3.84 0.45 14.55
C LYS A 93 -5.34 0.16 14.51
N LYS A 94 -6.12 1.01 13.84
CA LYS A 94 -7.56 0.76 13.61
C LYS A 94 -7.81 -0.56 12.91
N LEU A 95 -6.97 -0.90 11.92
CA LEU A 95 -7.08 -2.16 11.21
C LEU A 95 -6.75 -3.37 12.11
N LYS A 96 -5.70 -3.31 12.93
CA LYS A 96 -5.21 -4.44 13.77
C LYS A 96 -6.13 -4.80 14.95
N GLY A 97 -6.89 -3.85 15.48
CA GLY A 97 -7.75 -4.10 16.63
C GLY A 97 -8.62 -2.90 16.89
N GLY A 98 -9.82 -2.90 16.28
CA GLY A 98 -10.79 -1.83 16.42
C GLY A 98 -11.24 -1.63 17.87
N VAL A 99 -10.94 -0.45 18.39
CA VAL A 99 -11.84 0.42 19.16
C VAL A 99 -11.77 1.79 18.49
#